data_AF-A0A6N6T029-F1
#
_entry.id   AF-A0A6N6T029-F1
#
_cell.length_a   1.000
_cell.length_b   1.000
_cell.length_c   1.000
_cell.angle_alpha   90.00
_cell.angle_beta   90.00
_cell.angle_gamma   90.00
#
_symmetry.space_group_name_H-M   'P 1'
#
loop_
_entity.id
_entity.type
_entity.pdbx_description
1 polymer ?
#
loop_
_entity_poly.entity_id
_entity_poly.type
_entity_poly.pdbx_seq_one_letter_code
_entity_poly.pdbx_strand_id
1 'polypeptide(L)'
;MTSDAVRRLADKYRLKTGDQVPQPPPRAETTPAVKRRSRRSPEWTRTFEALQPAAVYIAGYAAPVPRGFADNRGVWPIRIGITTRWVDSLTKEMDRHQPVHWMGVWFRVWTLSFESAGQLAFAVANSIADMLEPGSQGGEDPLSQMHREIVRWVRAEKLRNAFLDLGPDFDLEQINTQAVVRDLALADPQTAEENREQHFRIVRRKFELAIHHLAGDLCIQAWDGEAFDAYIDGLVRQQNARVIGQRPRR
;
A
#
# COMPACT_ATOMS: atom_id res chain seq x y z
N MET A 1 -28.57 -22.26 -25.08
CA MET A 1 -28.81 -21.27 -26.15
C MET A 1 -27.59 -21.26 -27.05
N THR A 2 -27.79 -21.46 -28.35
CA THR A 2 -26.74 -21.72 -29.34
C THR A 2 -25.86 -20.48 -29.57
N SER A 3 -24.54 -20.70 -29.67
CA SER A 3 -23.48 -19.69 -29.86
C SER A 3 -23.80 -18.65 -30.96
N ASP A 4 -24.59 -19.03 -31.97
CA ASP A 4 -25.01 -18.17 -33.07
C ASP A 4 -25.97 -17.04 -32.67
N ALA A 5 -26.85 -17.25 -31.68
CA ALA A 5 -27.76 -16.21 -31.22
C ALA A 5 -26.99 -15.06 -30.54
N VAL A 6 -25.93 -15.41 -29.81
CA VAL A 6 -25.04 -14.46 -29.13
C VAL A 6 -24.21 -13.68 -30.15
N ARG A 7 -23.68 -14.35 -31.18
CA ARG A 7 -22.94 -13.69 -32.28
C ARG A 7 -23.81 -12.71 -33.07
N ARG A 8 -25.04 -13.10 -33.43
CA ARG A 8 -25.98 -12.22 -34.16
C ARG A 8 -26.36 -10.98 -33.35
N LEU A 9 -26.54 -11.12 -32.04
CA LEU A 9 -26.78 -9.98 -31.15
C LEU A 9 -25.55 -9.07 -31.06
N ALA A 10 -24.35 -9.64 -30.92
CA ALA A 10 -23.11 -8.88 -30.86
C ALA A 10 -22.89 -8.05 -32.15
N ASP A 11 -23.06 -8.66 -33.33
CA ASP A 11 -22.95 -7.97 -34.62
C ASP A 11 -24.00 -6.86 -34.78
N LYS A 12 -25.26 -7.15 -34.42
CA LYS A 12 -26.36 -6.18 -34.52
C LYS A 12 -26.09 -4.90 -33.71
N TYR A 13 -25.46 -5.04 -32.55
CA TYR A 13 -25.14 -3.93 -31.66
C TYR A 13 -23.69 -3.45 -31.77
N ARG A 14 -22.90 -3.98 -32.73
CA ARG A 14 -21.46 -3.73 -32.88
C ARG A 14 -20.68 -3.95 -31.57
N LEU A 15 -21.13 -4.88 -30.74
CA LEU A 15 -20.47 -5.26 -29.51
C LEU A 15 -19.32 -6.20 -29.86
N LYS A 16 -18.13 -5.92 -29.33
CA LYS A 16 -17.01 -6.85 -29.44
C LYS A 16 -17.40 -8.15 -28.73
N THR A 17 -17.36 -9.26 -29.45
CA THR A 17 -17.46 -10.59 -28.84
C THR A 17 -16.25 -10.82 -27.93
N GLY A 18 -16.34 -11.72 -26.95
CA GLY A 18 -15.25 -11.98 -25.99
C GLY A 18 -13.90 -12.28 -26.66
N ASP A 19 -13.92 -12.85 -27.87
CA ASP A 19 -12.73 -13.14 -28.69
C ASP A 19 -12.07 -11.88 -29.30
N GLN A 20 -12.80 -10.76 -29.37
CA GLN A 20 -12.34 -9.48 -29.95
C GLN A 20 -12.02 -8.43 -28.88
N VAL A 21 -12.32 -8.70 -27.61
CA VAL A 21 -11.83 -7.87 -26.51
C VAL A 21 -10.34 -8.18 -26.37
N PRO A 22 -9.45 -7.18 -26.50
CA PRO A 22 -8.04 -7.39 -26.21
C PRO A 22 -7.96 -8.05 -24.83
N GLN A 23 -7.34 -9.22 -24.74
CA GLN A 23 -7.14 -9.80 -23.42
C GLN A 23 -6.41 -8.77 -22.58
N PRO A 24 -6.89 -8.48 -21.35
CA PRO A 24 -6.16 -7.58 -20.48
C PRO A 24 -4.72 -8.10 -20.38
N PRO A 25 -3.71 -7.21 -20.44
CA PRO A 25 -2.32 -7.63 -20.34
C PRO A 25 -2.17 -8.59 -19.15
N PRO A 26 -1.40 -9.68 -19.29
CA PRO A 26 -1.25 -10.65 -18.23
C PRO A 26 -0.82 -9.90 -16.96
N ARG A 27 -1.51 -10.14 -15.82
CA ARG A 27 -1.31 -9.44 -14.54
C ARG A 27 0.15 -9.29 -14.09
N ALA A 28 1.05 -10.11 -14.62
CA ALA A 28 2.48 -10.04 -14.36
C ALA A 28 3.17 -8.79 -14.93
N GLU A 29 2.64 -8.16 -15.99
CA GLU A 29 3.34 -7.07 -16.70
C GLU A 29 3.12 -5.68 -16.06
N THR A 30 2.07 -5.48 -15.26
CA THR A 30 1.83 -4.22 -14.55
C THR A 30 2.51 -4.16 -13.18
N THR A 31 3.24 -5.21 -12.78
CA THR A 31 4.05 -5.13 -11.57
C THR A 31 5.31 -4.34 -11.94
N PRO A 32 5.53 -3.11 -11.44
CA PRO A 32 6.77 -2.39 -11.70
C PRO A 32 7.90 -3.32 -11.29
N ALA A 33 8.71 -3.74 -12.26
CA ALA A 33 9.67 -4.83 -12.14
C ALA A 33 10.39 -4.72 -10.81
N VAL A 34 9.93 -5.48 -9.81
CA VAL A 34 10.53 -5.51 -8.49
C VAL A 34 11.86 -6.15 -8.77
N LYS A 35 12.90 -5.32 -8.95
CA LYS A 35 14.29 -5.76 -9.13
C LYS A 35 14.47 -6.90 -8.17
N ARG A 36 14.63 -8.12 -8.68
CA ARG A 36 14.76 -9.33 -7.85
C ARG A 36 15.87 -9.04 -6.86
N ARG A 37 15.51 -8.66 -5.63
CA ARG A 37 16.50 -8.32 -4.61
C ARG A 37 17.37 -9.55 -4.46
N SER A 38 18.68 -9.35 -4.52
CA SER A 38 19.65 -10.43 -4.36
C SER A 38 19.29 -11.22 -3.11
N ARG A 39 19.37 -12.55 -3.22
CA ARG A 39 19.11 -13.46 -2.09
C ARG A 39 19.95 -12.97 -0.90
N ARG A 40 19.29 -12.66 0.22
CA ARG A 40 19.95 -12.19 1.45
C ARG A 40 20.83 -13.30 2.02
N SER A 41 21.95 -12.90 2.62
CA SER A 41 22.86 -13.82 3.31
C SER A 41 22.19 -14.43 4.55
N PRO A 42 22.53 -15.67 4.96
CA PRO A 42 22.02 -16.28 6.19
C PRO A 42 22.25 -15.43 7.45
N GLU A 43 23.38 -14.71 7.53
CA GLU A 43 23.72 -13.82 8.64
C GLU A 43 22.70 -12.69 8.76
N TRP A 44 22.41 -12.01 7.64
CA TRP A 44 21.37 -10.99 7.55
C TRP A 44 20.02 -11.51 8.07
N THR A 45 19.59 -12.70 7.64
CA THR A 45 18.32 -13.30 8.08
C THR A 45 18.31 -13.54 9.57
N ARG A 46 19.40 -14.11 10.14
CA ARG A 46 19.51 -14.31 11.59
C ARG A 46 19.49 -12.99 12.36
N THR A 47 20.17 -11.96 11.86
CA THR A 47 20.17 -10.63 12.49
C THR A 47 18.78 -10.01 12.45
N PHE A 48 18.08 -10.09 11.31
CA PHE A 48 16.70 -9.63 11.18
C PHE A 48 15.77 -10.38 12.15
N GLU A 49 15.83 -11.71 12.20
CA GLU A 49 15.02 -12.52 13.11
C GLU A 49 15.32 -12.23 14.58
N ALA A 50 16.59 -12.00 14.93
CA ALA A 50 17.01 -11.67 16.29
C ALA A 50 16.49 -10.30 16.76
N LEU A 51 16.38 -9.33 15.85
CA LEU A 51 15.82 -8.01 16.16
C LEU A 51 14.29 -8.02 16.29
N GLN A 52 13.61 -9.00 15.68
CA GLN A 52 12.14 -9.05 15.60
C GLN A 52 11.49 -7.72 15.15
N PRO A 53 11.97 -7.10 14.06
CA PRO A 53 11.45 -5.83 13.63
C PRO A 53 10.05 -6.00 13.06
N ALA A 54 9.32 -4.90 13.03
CA ALA A 54 8.01 -4.82 12.41
C ALA A 54 7.95 -3.59 11.50
N ALA A 55 7.06 -3.62 10.52
CA ALA A 55 6.84 -2.49 9.64
C ALA A 55 5.38 -2.14 9.58
N VAL A 56 5.10 -0.84 9.61
CA VAL A 56 3.83 -0.32 9.13
C VAL A 56 3.87 -0.36 7.61
N TYR A 57 2.88 -0.99 7.00
CA TYR A 57 2.73 -1.01 5.55
C TYR A 57 1.51 -0.21 5.12
N ILE A 58 1.65 0.49 3.99
CA ILE A 58 0.53 1.06 3.26
C ILE A 58 0.35 0.24 2.00
N ALA A 59 -0.86 -0.24 1.78
CA ALA A 59 -1.26 -0.95 0.58
C ALA A 59 -2.45 -0.25 -0.07
N GLY A 60 -2.63 -0.44 -1.37
CA GLY A 60 -3.76 0.13 -2.09
C GLY A 60 -3.72 -0.24 -3.55
N TYR A 61 -4.66 0.29 -4.32
CA TYR A 61 -4.75 0.03 -5.75
C TYR A 61 -3.72 0.82 -6.54
N ALA A 62 -3.21 0.25 -7.65
CA ALA A 62 -2.31 0.97 -8.55
C ALA A 62 -3.00 2.14 -9.29
N ALA A 63 -4.32 2.13 -9.35
CA ALA A 63 -5.15 3.11 -10.07
C ALA A 63 -6.43 3.37 -9.25
N PRO A 64 -7.14 4.49 -9.50
CA PRO A 64 -8.40 4.73 -8.83
C PRO A 64 -9.40 3.64 -9.26
N VAL A 65 -10.21 3.20 -8.31
CA VAL A 65 -11.26 2.20 -8.49
C VAL A 65 -12.63 2.81 -8.22
N PRO A 66 -13.68 2.43 -8.97
CA PRO A 66 -15.02 2.94 -8.73
C PRO A 66 -15.55 2.46 -7.37
N ARG A 67 -16.24 3.33 -6.61
CA ARG A 67 -16.90 2.97 -5.35
C ARG A 67 -18.12 2.10 -5.54
N GLY A 68 -18.81 2.30 -6.66
CA GLY A 68 -20.05 1.63 -7.00
C GLY A 68 -20.31 1.67 -8.49
N PHE A 69 -21.40 1.03 -8.91
CA PHE A 69 -21.83 1.09 -10.29
C PHE A 69 -22.14 2.54 -10.69
N ALA A 70 -21.61 2.98 -11.84
CA ALA A 70 -21.70 4.35 -12.36
C ALA A 70 -20.93 5.44 -11.58
N ASP A 71 -19.97 5.08 -10.72
CA ASP A 71 -19.02 6.04 -10.17
C ASP A 71 -17.92 6.38 -11.21
N ASN A 72 -17.90 7.63 -11.66
CA ASN A 72 -16.91 8.15 -12.62
C ASN A 72 -15.76 8.92 -11.95
N ARG A 73 -15.78 9.09 -10.62
CA ARG A 73 -14.74 9.83 -9.90
C ARG A 73 -13.58 8.92 -9.54
N GLY A 74 -13.92 7.70 -9.09
CA GLY A 74 -12.95 6.72 -8.64
C GLY A 74 -12.23 7.15 -7.36
N VAL A 75 -11.78 6.17 -6.58
CA VAL A 75 -11.11 6.39 -5.30
C VAL A 75 -9.89 5.50 -5.18
N TRP A 76 -8.96 5.81 -4.26
CA TRP A 76 -7.84 4.94 -3.92
C TRP A 76 -8.00 4.41 -2.51
N PRO A 77 -8.75 3.31 -2.31
CA PRO A 77 -8.83 2.68 -1.01
C PRO A 77 -7.43 2.25 -0.58
N ILE A 78 -7.01 2.72 0.58
CA ILE A 78 -5.75 2.35 1.21
C ILE A 78 -6.00 1.43 2.40
N ARG A 79 -5.06 0.53 2.63
CA ARG A 79 -4.99 -0.33 3.80
C ARG A 79 -3.73 -0.03 4.57
N ILE A 80 -3.89 0.08 5.87
CA ILE A 80 -2.81 0.28 6.82
C ILE A 80 -2.73 -0.99 7.64
N GLY A 81 -1.53 -1.54 7.79
CA GLY A 81 -1.34 -2.70 8.66
C GLY A 81 0.09 -2.84 9.11
N ILE A 82 0.35 -3.91 9.85
CA ILE A 82 1.68 -4.23 10.38
C ILE A 82 2.14 -5.56 9.79
N THR A 83 3.43 -5.65 9.46
CA THR A 83 4.06 -6.90 9.05
C THR A 83 5.40 -7.09 9.73
N THR A 84 5.73 -8.32 10.08
CA THR A 84 7.05 -8.71 10.60
C THR A 84 7.91 -9.36 9.51
N ARG A 85 7.35 -9.55 8.32
CA ARG A 85 8.01 -10.23 7.21
C ARG A 85 8.64 -9.24 6.28
N TRP A 86 9.93 -9.43 6.01
CA TRP A 86 10.65 -8.65 5.00
C TRP A 86 10.07 -8.87 3.59
N VAL A 87 9.84 -10.14 3.25
CA VAL A 87 9.32 -10.57 1.95
C VAL A 87 7.86 -10.16 1.82
N ASP A 88 7.51 -9.62 0.66
CA ASP A 88 6.14 -9.25 0.34
C ASP A 88 5.27 -10.48 0.05
N SER A 89 4.74 -11.09 1.11
CA SER A 89 3.69 -12.12 0.97
C SER A 89 2.28 -11.51 0.88
N LEU A 90 2.12 -10.24 1.29
CA LEU A 90 0.82 -9.59 1.43
C LEU A 90 0.23 -9.20 0.07
N THR A 91 1.05 -8.66 -0.84
CA THR A 91 0.57 -8.25 -2.17
C THR A 91 -0.08 -9.40 -2.92
N LYS A 92 0.52 -10.59 -2.88
CA LYS A 92 -0.05 -11.77 -3.57
C LYS A 92 -1.41 -12.16 -3.00
N GLU A 93 -1.58 -12.04 -1.69
CA GLU A 93 -2.84 -12.33 -1.01
C GLU A 93 -3.90 -11.28 -1.36
N MET A 94 -3.54 -9.99 -1.29
CA MET A 94 -4.45 -8.90 -1.63
C MET A 94 -4.91 -8.94 -3.09
N ASP A 95 -3.99 -9.12 -4.04
CA ASP A 95 -4.29 -9.13 -5.48
C ASP A 95 -5.18 -10.31 -5.90
N ARG A 96 -5.04 -11.47 -5.22
CA ARG A 96 -5.81 -12.67 -5.55
C ARG A 96 -7.32 -12.45 -5.45
N HIS A 97 -7.75 -11.55 -4.58
CA HIS A 97 -9.16 -11.26 -4.33
C HIS A 97 -9.69 -10.08 -5.15
N GLN A 98 -8.85 -9.42 -5.95
CA GLN A 98 -9.29 -8.30 -6.78
C GLN A 98 -9.68 -8.77 -8.18
N PRO A 99 -10.88 -8.46 -8.67
CA PRO A 99 -11.33 -8.96 -9.97
C PRO A 99 -10.69 -8.22 -11.14
N VAL A 100 -10.44 -6.91 -11.00
CA VAL A 100 -10.11 -6.03 -12.15
C VAL A 100 -8.84 -5.20 -11.93
N HIS A 101 -8.53 -4.81 -10.70
CA HIS A 101 -7.43 -3.88 -10.41
C HIS A 101 -6.35 -4.52 -9.56
N TRP A 102 -5.10 -4.23 -9.88
CA TRP A 102 -3.98 -4.66 -9.05
C TRP A 102 -4.00 -3.93 -7.71
N MET A 103 -3.88 -4.68 -6.62
CA MET A 103 -3.76 -4.17 -5.27
C MET A 103 -2.53 -4.76 -4.59
N GLY A 104 -1.70 -3.92 -3.99
CA GLY A 104 -0.47 -4.36 -3.37
C GLY A 104 0.07 -3.40 -2.34
N VAL A 105 1.13 -3.82 -1.66
CA VAL A 105 1.88 -2.98 -0.73
C VAL A 105 2.64 -1.92 -1.53
N TRP A 106 2.37 -0.65 -1.25
CA TRP A 106 3.07 0.47 -1.88
C TRP A 106 4.44 0.66 -1.26
N PHE A 107 4.50 0.69 0.08
CA PHE A 107 5.74 0.84 0.83
C PHE A 107 5.59 0.32 2.26
N ARG A 108 6.73 0.22 2.95
CA ARG A 108 6.86 -0.21 4.34
C ARG A 108 7.77 0.74 5.08
N VAL A 109 7.37 1.11 6.29
CA VAL A 109 8.18 1.86 7.24
C VAL A 109 8.52 0.93 8.40
N TRP A 110 9.78 0.53 8.48
CA TRP A 110 10.30 -0.42 9.47
C TRP A 110 10.61 0.27 10.78
N THR A 111 10.34 -0.43 11.88
CA THR A 111 10.71 -0.07 13.26
C THR A 111 11.40 -1.28 13.90
N LEU A 112 12.08 -1.06 15.03
CA LEU A 112 12.78 -2.13 15.75
C LEU A 112 11.86 -3.07 16.52
N SER A 113 10.58 -2.76 16.68
CA SER A 113 9.67 -3.57 17.49
C SER A 113 8.23 -3.51 16.98
N PHE A 114 7.49 -4.57 17.26
CA PHE A 114 6.05 -4.65 16.98
C PHE A 114 5.26 -3.56 17.72
N GLU A 115 5.64 -3.23 18.95
CA GLU A 115 4.97 -2.19 19.74
C GLU A 115 5.11 -0.80 19.10
N SER A 116 6.33 -0.44 18.69
CA SER A 116 6.57 0.83 17.98
C SER A 116 5.83 0.88 16.64
N ALA A 117 5.78 -0.24 15.90
CA ALA A 117 4.97 -0.30 14.68
C ALA A 117 3.47 -0.13 14.98
N GLY A 118 2.98 -0.68 16.09
CA GLY A 118 1.60 -0.52 16.55
C GLY A 118 1.24 0.93 16.88
N GLN A 119 2.10 1.60 17.66
CA GLN A 119 1.93 3.02 17.99
C GLN A 119 1.94 3.90 16.73
N LEU A 120 2.89 3.63 15.82
CA LEU A 120 2.99 4.36 14.57
C LEU A 120 1.76 4.11 13.67
N ALA A 121 1.34 2.86 13.49
CA ALA A 121 0.14 2.54 12.70
C ALA A 121 -1.11 3.22 13.25
N PHE A 122 -1.27 3.24 14.58
CA PHE A 122 -2.37 3.94 15.24
C PHE A 122 -2.33 5.44 14.99
N ALA A 123 -1.16 6.07 15.14
CA ALA A 123 -1.00 7.49 14.87
C ALA A 123 -1.29 7.83 13.41
N VAL A 124 -0.81 7.02 12.46
CA VAL A 124 -1.09 7.20 11.03
C VAL A 124 -2.58 7.09 10.74
N ALA A 125 -3.27 6.10 11.32
CA ALA A 125 -4.71 5.96 11.16
C ALA A 125 -5.49 7.18 11.71
N ASN A 126 -5.10 7.67 12.89
CA ASN A 126 -5.73 8.87 13.47
C ASN A 126 -5.42 10.13 12.65
N SER A 127 -4.18 10.34 12.21
CA SER A 127 -3.84 11.51 11.39
C SER A 127 -4.58 11.51 10.06
N ILE A 128 -4.78 10.33 9.45
CA ILE A 128 -5.62 10.21 8.26
C ILE A 128 -7.08 10.52 8.61
N ALA A 129 -7.60 10.00 9.72
CA ALA A 129 -8.95 10.29 10.16
C ALA A 129 -9.17 11.80 10.45
N ASP A 130 -8.20 12.48 11.04
CA ASP A 130 -8.23 13.92 11.31
C ASP A 130 -8.21 14.75 10.02
N MET A 131 -7.42 14.32 9.01
CA MET A 131 -7.44 14.95 7.67
C MET A 131 -8.79 14.78 6.97
N LEU A 132 -9.52 13.73 7.31
CA LEU A 132 -10.82 13.42 6.73
C LEU A 132 -11.97 14.17 7.40
N GLU A 133 -11.78 14.78 8.57
CA GLU A 133 -12.83 15.61 9.19
C GLU A 133 -13.08 16.85 8.31
N PRO A 134 -14.20 16.94 7.57
CA PRO A 134 -14.55 18.19 6.92
C PRO A 134 -14.79 19.19 8.05
N GLY A 135 -14.07 20.31 8.05
CA GLY A 135 -14.07 21.29 9.14
C GLY A 135 -15.42 21.39 9.84
N SER A 136 -15.51 20.74 11.01
CA SER A 136 -16.76 20.54 11.72
C SER A 136 -17.28 21.88 12.23
N GLN A 137 -18.08 22.54 11.40
CA GLN A 137 -19.12 23.45 11.82
C GLN A 137 -20.48 22.81 11.48
N GLY A 138 -21.00 22.00 12.41
CA GLY A 138 -22.43 21.78 12.57
C GLY A 138 -23.09 20.72 11.66
N GLY A 139 -23.03 19.46 12.09
CA GLY A 139 -23.93 18.39 11.63
C GLY A 139 -23.31 17.02 11.89
N GLU A 140 -24.01 16.13 12.61
CA GLU A 140 -23.54 14.75 12.81
C GLU A 140 -23.51 14.01 11.47
N ASP A 141 -22.32 13.93 10.87
CA ASP A 141 -22.04 13.21 9.64
C ASP A 141 -21.92 11.69 9.94
N PRO A 142 -22.57 10.81 9.15
CA PRO A 142 -22.34 9.36 9.17
C PRO A 142 -20.86 8.94 9.18
N LEU A 143 -19.97 9.73 8.56
CA LEU A 143 -18.52 9.49 8.60
C LEU A 143 -17.94 9.62 10.03
N SER A 144 -18.48 10.52 10.85
CA SER A 144 -18.12 10.64 12.27
C SER A 144 -18.62 9.45 13.12
N GLN A 145 -19.67 8.75 12.70
CA GLN A 145 -20.11 7.51 13.35
C GLN A 145 -19.17 6.34 13.01
N MET A 146 -18.77 6.22 11.74
CA MET A 146 -17.76 5.24 11.30
C MET A 146 -16.40 5.49 11.97
N HIS A 147 -15.99 6.76 12.12
CA HIS A 147 -14.81 7.17 12.88
C HIS A 147 -14.88 6.68 14.33
N ARG A 148 -16.00 6.91 15.03
CA ARG A 148 -16.20 6.44 16.41
C ARG A 148 -16.10 4.91 16.51
N GLU A 149 -16.60 4.18 15.52
CA GLU A 149 -16.49 2.72 15.48
C GLU A 149 -15.07 2.23 15.21
N ILE A 150 -14.33 2.86 14.28
CA ILE A 150 -12.93 2.53 13.98
C ILE A 150 -12.04 2.80 15.20
N VAL A 151 -12.15 3.99 15.82
CA VAL A 151 -11.39 4.35 17.02
C VAL A 151 -11.74 3.42 18.19
N ARG A 152 -13.02 3.05 18.34
CA ARG A 152 -13.45 2.06 19.35
C ARG A 152 -12.87 0.68 19.06
N TRP A 153 -12.84 0.24 17.81
CA TRP A 153 -12.34 -1.07 17.39
C TRP A 153 -10.82 -1.18 17.58
N VAL A 154 -10.07 -0.14 17.20
CA VAL A 154 -8.62 -0.07 17.39
C VAL A 154 -8.23 -0.01 18.87
N ARG A 155 -9.08 0.58 19.72
CA ARG A 155 -8.89 0.58 21.18
C ARG A 155 -9.33 -0.72 21.87
N ALA A 156 -10.26 -1.48 21.29
CA ALA A 156 -10.86 -2.66 21.91
C ALA A 156 -10.13 -3.98 21.60
N GLU A 157 -9.43 -4.10 20.47
CA GLU A 157 -8.83 -5.38 20.04
C GLU A 157 -7.29 -5.32 19.97
N LYS A 158 -6.61 -6.36 20.46
CA LYS A 158 -5.15 -6.49 20.32
C LYS A 158 -4.78 -6.47 18.83
N LEU A 159 -4.03 -5.45 18.39
CA LEU A 159 -3.42 -5.20 17.06
C LEU A 159 -2.70 -6.38 16.38
N ARG A 160 -2.71 -7.59 16.94
CA ARG A 160 -2.09 -8.78 16.36
C ARG A 160 -2.72 -9.20 15.03
N ASN A 161 -4.00 -8.87 14.77
CA ASN A 161 -4.72 -9.25 13.54
C ASN A 161 -5.71 -8.17 13.03
N ALA A 162 -5.65 -6.94 13.54
CA ALA A 162 -6.65 -5.91 13.27
C ALA A 162 -6.41 -5.26 11.88
N PHE A 163 -7.22 -5.66 10.91
CA PHE A 163 -7.35 -5.02 9.60
C PHE A 163 -8.06 -3.67 9.74
N LEU A 164 -7.39 -2.55 9.43
CA LEU A 164 -8.08 -1.31 9.09
C LEU A 164 -8.42 -1.37 7.60
N ASP A 165 -9.60 -1.90 7.28
CA ASP A 165 -10.23 -1.64 6.00
C ASP A 165 -10.95 -0.29 6.13
N LEU A 166 -10.37 0.77 5.56
CA LEU A 166 -10.99 2.11 5.56
C LEU A 166 -12.25 2.16 4.68
N GLY A 167 -12.64 1.03 4.07
CA GLY A 167 -13.85 0.89 3.29
C GLY A 167 -13.76 1.56 1.91
N PRO A 168 -14.77 1.33 1.05
CA PRO A 168 -14.88 1.99 -0.25
C PRO A 168 -15.16 3.51 -0.13
N ASP A 169 -15.49 4.00 1.06
CA ASP A 169 -15.81 5.41 1.31
C ASP A 169 -14.56 6.28 1.51
N PHE A 170 -13.36 5.67 1.50
CA PHE A 170 -12.10 6.39 1.54
C PHE A 170 -11.80 7.08 0.20
N ASP A 171 -12.14 8.36 0.13
CA ASP A 171 -11.89 9.22 -1.03
C ASP A 171 -10.69 10.14 -0.76
N LEU A 172 -9.57 9.96 -1.47
CA LEU A 172 -8.42 10.88 -1.44
C LEU A 172 -8.72 12.23 -2.14
N GLU A 173 -10.00 12.64 -2.20
CA GLU A 173 -10.54 13.75 -3.00
C GLU A 173 -9.88 15.11 -2.70
N GLN A 174 -9.09 15.25 -1.63
CA GLN A 174 -8.33 16.48 -1.35
C GLN A 174 -6.92 16.54 -1.97
N ILE A 175 -6.38 15.44 -2.53
CA ILE A 175 -5.12 15.49 -3.31
C ILE A 175 -5.45 15.67 -4.80
N ASN A 176 -6.14 16.77 -5.14
CA ASN A 176 -6.39 17.26 -6.51
C ASN A 176 -6.67 16.15 -7.57
N THR A 177 -7.49 15.16 -7.20
CA THR A 177 -7.80 14.00 -8.02
C THR A 177 -8.51 14.39 -9.31
N GLN A 178 -9.28 15.47 -9.30
CA GLN A 178 -10.01 15.96 -10.47
C GLN A 178 -9.08 16.48 -11.58
N ALA A 179 -8.00 17.19 -11.24
CA ALA A 179 -7.03 17.63 -12.24
C ALA A 179 -6.32 16.42 -12.88
N VAL A 180 -5.95 15.45 -12.05
CA VAL A 180 -5.26 14.23 -12.50
C VAL A 180 -6.18 13.35 -13.34
N VAL A 181 -7.42 13.12 -12.92
CA VAL A 181 -8.42 12.36 -13.69
C VAL A 181 -8.72 13.06 -15.00
N ARG A 182 -8.81 14.39 -15.02
CA ARG A 182 -9.00 15.17 -16.26
C ARG A 182 -7.80 15.05 -17.20
N ASP A 183 -6.59 15.20 -16.68
CA ASP A 183 -5.36 15.11 -17.48
C ASP A 183 -5.13 13.69 -18.01
N LEU A 184 -5.47 12.66 -17.23
CA LEU A 184 -5.47 11.26 -17.65
C LEU A 184 -6.52 10.96 -18.72
N ALA A 185 -7.70 11.58 -18.64
CA ALA A 185 -8.78 11.38 -19.60
C ALA A 185 -8.51 12.04 -20.97
N LEU A 186 -7.65 13.07 -21.00
CA LEU A 186 -7.33 13.84 -22.21
C LEU A 186 -6.00 13.44 -22.87
N ALA A 187 -5.14 12.71 -22.16
CA ALA A 187 -3.87 12.22 -22.66
C ALA A 187 -4.04 11.00 -23.58
N ASP A 188 -3.12 10.80 -24.53
CA ASP A 188 -3.01 9.52 -25.23
C ASP A 188 -2.65 8.39 -24.24
N PRO A 189 -2.90 7.10 -24.57
CA PRO A 189 -2.75 6.01 -23.62
C PRO A 189 -1.35 5.89 -22.99
N GLN A 190 -0.30 6.24 -23.72
CA GLN A 190 1.06 6.15 -23.20
C GLN A 190 1.34 7.29 -22.22
N THR A 191 1.00 8.53 -22.60
CA THR A 191 1.12 9.71 -21.72
C THR A 191 0.24 9.57 -20.48
N ALA A 192 -0.95 8.98 -20.59
CA ALA A 192 -1.83 8.70 -19.45
C ALA A 192 -1.18 7.71 -18.47
N GLU A 193 -0.55 6.64 -18.97
CA GLU A 193 0.16 5.68 -18.12
C GLU A 193 1.35 6.32 -17.39
N GLU A 194 2.15 7.11 -18.09
CA GLU A 194 3.30 7.83 -17.52
C GLU A 194 2.86 8.84 -16.46
N ASN A 195 1.80 9.63 -16.74
CA ASN A 195 1.22 10.57 -15.78
C ASN A 195 0.65 9.85 -14.54
N ARG A 196 0.02 8.69 -14.73
CA ARG A 196 -0.52 7.88 -13.63
C ARG A 196 0.61 7.39 -12.72
N GLU A 197 1.66 6.82 -13.31
CA GLU A 197 2.82 6.34 -12.56
C GLU A 197 3.54 7.48 -11.83
N GLN A 198 3.70 8.64 -12.47
CA GLN A 198 4.28 9.82 -11.84
C GLN A 198 3.42 10.31 -10.66
N HIS A 199 2.12 10.43 -10.84
CA HIS A 199 1.21 10.84 -9.78
C HIS A 199 1.24 9.85 -8.61
N PHE A 200 1.19 8.55 -8.91
CA PHE A 200 1.30 7.49 -7.90
C PHE A 200 2.60 7.60 -7.09
N ARG A 201 3.74 7.84 -7.74
CA ARG A 201 5.02 8.07 -7.05
C ARG A 201 4.99 9.28 -6.12
N ILE A 202 4.38 10.39 -6.55
CA ILE A 202 4.26 11.61 -5.74
C ILE A 202 3.39 11.35 -4.50
N VAL A 203 2.21 10.75 -4.68
CA VAL A 203 1.29 10.42 -3.57
C VAL A 203 1.98 9.48 -2.59
N ARG A 204 2.56 8.39 -3.09
CA ARG A 204 3.32 7.43 -2.29
C ARG A 204 4.41 8.13 -1.46
N ARG A 205 5.20 9.00 -2.07
CA ARG A 205 6.30 9.70 -1.37
C ARG A 205 5.79 10.66 -0.31
N LYS A 206 4.67 11.35 -0.54
CA LYS A 206 4.03 12.20 0.48
C LYS A 206 3.60 11.40 1.70
N PHE A 207 2.93 10.27 1.49
CA PHE A 207 2.54 9.37 2.58
C PHE A 207 3.76 8.84 3.35
N GLU A 208 4.78 8.39 2.65
CA GLU A 208 6.02 7.90 3.28
C GLU A 208 6.67 8.97 4.16
N LEU A 209 6.82 10.20 3.66
CA LEU A 209 7.36 11.32 4.43
C LEU A 209 6.51 11.67 5.65
N ALA A 210 5.18 11.71 5.49
CA ALA A 210 4.26 11.98 6.61
C ALA A 210 4.39 10.93 7.73
N ILE A 211 4.51 9.65 7.36
CA ILE A 211 4.71 8.58 8.36
C ILE A 211 6.06 8.72 9.06
N HIS A 212 7.12 9.12 8.35
CA HIS A 212 8.43 9.39 8.96
C HIS A 212 8.40 10.59 9.91
N HIS A 213 7.66 11.65 9.58
CA HIS A 213 7.44 12.78 10.48
C HIS A 213 6.70 12.36 11.75
N LEU A 214 5.60 11.62 11.62
CA LEU A 214 4.86 11.07 12.75
C LEU A 214 5.74 10.17 13.63
N ALA A 215 6.59 9.33 13.02
CA ALA A 215 7.54 8.54 13.77
C ALA A 215 8.52 9.41 14.57
N GLY A 216 9.00 10.51 13.99
CA GLY A 216 9.82 11.51 14.68
C GLY A 216 9.12 12.13 15.88
N ASP A 217 7.86 12.55 15.71
CA ASP A 217 7.05 13.16 16.79
C ASP A 217 6.81 12.18 17.94
N LEU A 218 6.66 10.90 17.63
CA LEU A 218 6.52 9.81 18.61
C LEU A 218 7.85 9.31 19.17
N CYS A 219 8.98 9.90 18.77
CA CYS A 219 10.33 9.44 19.11
C CYS A 219 10.58 7.96 18.75
N ILE A 220 9.92 7.48 17.69
CA ILE A 220 10.08 6.13 17.15
C ILE A 220 11.13 6.15 16.05
N GLN A 221 12.17 5.33 16.21
CA GLN A 221 13.12 5.12 15.13
C GLN A 221 12.45 4.34 14.00
N ALA A 222 12.43 4.95 12.81
CA ALA A 222 11.77 4.42 11.63
C ALA A 222 12.64 4.54 10.40
N TRP A 223 12.59 3.53 9.52
CA TRP A 223 13.40 3.46 8.31
C TRP A 223 12.53 3.04 7.12
N ASP A 224 12.81 3.60 5.95
CA ASP A 224 12.37 2.98 4.70
C ASP A 224 13.08 1.63 4.48
N GLY A 225 12.67 0.89 3.45
CA GLY A 225 13.24 -0.42 3.17
C GLY A 225 14.74 -0.41 2.84
N GLU A 226 15.27 0.64 2.21
CA GLU A 226 16.70 0.69 1.85
C GLU A 226 17.56 1.08 3.06
N ALA A 227 17.10 2.06 3.83
CA ALA A 227 17.76 2.49 5.06
C ALA A 227 17.76 1.36 6.12
N PHE A 228 16.67 0.59 6.23
CA PHE A 228 16.61 -0.54 7.14
C PHE A 228 17.56 -1.67 6.72
N ASP A 229 17.67 -1.96 5.42
CA ASP A 229 18.64 -2.92 4.90
C ASP A 229 20.07 -2.54 5.30
N ALA A 230 20.44 -1.28 5.08
CA ALA A 230 21.76 -0.75 5.41
C ALA A 230 22.05 -0.82 6.92
N TYR A 231 21.02 -0.61 7.75
CA TYR A 231 21.12 -0.78 9.20
C TYR A 231 21.45 -2.22 9.58
N ILE A 232 20.73 -3.21 9.04
CA ILE A 232 21.01 -4.64 9.29
C ILE A 232 22.41 -5.03 8.77
N ASP A 233 22.79 -4.59 7.57
CA ASP A 233 24.12 -4.83 7.02
C ASP A 233 25.24 -4.23 7.90
N GLY A 234 24.97 -3.08 8.54
CA GLY A 234 25.83 -2.49 9.55
C GLY A 234 26.04 -3.41 10.75
N LEU A 235 24.95 -3.96 11.29
CA LEU A 235 24.99 -4.88 12.43
C LEU A 235 25.72 -6.19 12.10
N VAL A 236 25.47 -6.78 10.93
CA VAL A 236 26.16 -7.99 10.47
C VAL A 236 27.67 -7.75 10.38
N ARG A 237 28.10 -6.62 9.81
CA ARG A 237 29.53 -6.24 9.73
C ARG A 237 30.16 -6.10 11.12
N GLN A 238 29.46 -5.46 12.07
CA GLN A 238 29.96 -5.30 13.44
C GLN A 238 30.11 -6.66 14.16
N GLN A 239 29.16 -7.57 13.98
CA GLN A 239 29.22 -8.92 14.54
C GLN A 239 30.43 -9.69 13.97
N ASN A 240 30.64 -9.63 12.65
CA ASN A 240 31.77 -10.29 12.00
C ASN A 240 33.13 -9.72 12.44
N ALA A 241 33.23 -8.39 12.61
CA ALA A 241 34.46 -7.75 13.07
C ALA A 241 34.86 -8.21 14.49
N ARG A 242 33.88 -8.37 15.39
CA ARG A 242 34.12 -8.86 16.76
C ARG A 242 34.67 -10.29 16.77
N VAL A 243 34.17 -11.17 15.90
CA VAL A 243 34.63 -12.57 15.79
C VAL A 243 36.07 -12.65 15.28
N ILE A 244 36.45 -11.79 14.32
CA ILE A 244 37.81 -11.76 13.78
C ILE A 244 38.82 -11.25 14.81
N GLY A 245 38.46 -10.20 15.56
CA GLY A 245 39.33 -9.61 16.59
C GLY A 245 39.63 -10.52 17.78
N GLN A 246 38.80 -11.54 18.02
CA GLN A 246 38.96 -12.49 19.13
C GLN A 246 39.81 -13.73 18.78
N ARG A 247 40.28 -13.89 17.54
CA ARG A 247 41.17 -15.00 17.20
C ARG A 247 42.55 -14.75 17.82
N PRO A 248 43.03 -15.61 18.75
CA PRO A 248 44.36 -15.45 19.32
C PRO A 248 45.39 -15.54 18.18
N ARG A 249 46.28 -14.55 18.10
CA ARG A 249 47.44 -14.60 17.21
C ARG A 249 48.31 -15.76 17.68
N ARG A 250 48.31 -16.85 16.91
CA ARG A 250 49.27 -17.95 17.07
C ARG A 250 50.63 -17.53 16.56
#